data_AF-A0AB37UBG4-F1
#
_entry.id   AF-A0AB37UBG4-F1
#
_cell.length_a   1.000
_cell.length_b   1.000
_cell.length_c   1.000
_cell.angle_alpha   90.00
_cell.angle_beta   90.00
_cell.angle_gamma   90.00
#
_symmetry.space_group_name_H-M   'P 1'
#
loop_
_entity.id
_entity.type
_entity.pdbx_description
1 polymer ?
#
loop_
_entity_poly.entity_id
_entity_poly.type
_entity_poly.pdbx_seq_one_letter_code
_entity_poly.pdbx_strand_id
1 'polypeptide(L)' 'MVPNIPENRRGRKTLKRGRQPIFNPAIFQERFNTSERVFAWEDKFRRLLLRFERISQLHYALKSLAYTMINLRHFCQS' A
#
# COMPACT_ATOMS: atom_id res chain seq x y z
N MET A 1 2.26 24.09 -2.92
CA MET A 1 2.06 23.71 -1.50
C MET A 1 3.40 23.78 -0.77
N VAL A 2 3.46 24.37 0.43
CA VAL A 2 4.71 24.43 1.22
C VAL A 2 4.69 23.31 2.25
N PRO A 3 5.69 22.40 2.27
CA PRO A 3 5.72 21.30 3.21
C PRO A 3 6.11 21.76 4.63
N ASN A 4 5.34 21.33 5.63
CA ASN A 4 5.61 21.56 7.05
C ASN A 4 6.37 20.37 7.65
N ILE A 5 7.63 20.18 7.24
CA ILE A 5 8.44 19.01 7.63
C ILE A 5 9.66 19.52 8.42
N PRO A 6 9.99 18.92 9.57
CA PRO A 6 11.16 19.32 10.34
C PRO A 6 12.44 19.02 9.53
N GLU A 7 13.45 19.85 9.72
CA GLU A 7 14.73 19.64 9.05
C GLU A 7 15.38 18.31 9.49
N ASN A 8 15.79 17.49 8.52
CA ASN A 8 16.55 16.28 8.79
C ASN A 8 18.00 16.61 9.14
N ARG A 9 18.38 16.42 10.40
CA ARG A 9 19.75 16.65 10.91
C ARG A 9 20.70 15.45 10.74
N ARG A 10 20.20 14.31 10.26
CA ARG A 10 20.97 13.06 10.23
C ARG A 10 22.19 13.20 9.32
N GLY A 11 23.38 12.88 9.86
CA GLY A 11 24.64 12.91 9.11
C GLY A 11 25.31 14.28 8.99
N ARG A 12 24.86 15.32 9.72
CA ARG A 12 25.45 16.66 9.66
C ARG A 12 25.91 17.15 11.04
N LYS A 13 27.14 17.67 11.13
CA LYS A 13 27.71 18.28 12.35
C LYS A 13 27.44 19.78 12.46
N THR A 14 27.17 20.45 11.35
CA THR A 14 26.97 21.91 11.26
C THR A 14 25.54 22.24 10.84
N LEU A 15 25.05 23.44 11.17
CA LEU A 15 23.73 23.89 10.73
C LEU A 15 23.68 24.05 9.20
N LYS A 16 22.50 23.86 8.62
CA LYS A 16 22.32 24.10 7.18
C LYS A 16 22.39 25.59 6.87
N ARG A 17 23.33 25.92 5.98
CA ARG A 17 23.48 27.26 5.45
C ARG A 17 22.24 27.63 4.64
N GLY A 18 21.70 28.82 4.88
CA GLY A 18 20.53 29.35 4.18
C GLY A 18 19.29 29.48 5.07
N ARG A 19 18.15 29.78 4.43
CA ARG A 19 16.86 29.95 5.11
C ARG A 19 16.39 28.61 5.68
N GLN A 20 16.02 28.64 6.95
CA GLN A 20 15.48 27.47 7.64
C GLN A 20 14.09 27.11 7.07
N PRO A 21 13.73 25.81 7.00
CA PRO A 21 12.39 25.39 6.62
C PRO A 21 11.34 25.96 7.58
N ILE A 22 10.16 26.28 7.06
CA ILE A 22 9.01 26.66 7.90
C ILE A 22 8.54 25.39 8.60
N PHE A 23 8.61 25.39 9.93
CA PHE A 23 8.14 24.27 10.75
C PHE A 23 7.24 24.77 11.88
N ASN A 24 5.98 24.34 11.85
CA ASN A 24 5.01 24.50 12.92
C ASN A 24 4.74 23.13 13.56
N PRO A 25 5.17 22.90 14.82
CA PRO A 25 5.02 21.60 15.49
C PRO A 25 3.56 21.23 15.74
N ALA A 26 2.66 22.18 15.99
CA ALA A 26 1.24 21.90 16.21
C ALA A 26 0.57 21.33 14.95
N ILE A 27 0.86 21.94 13.79
CA ILE A 27 0.35 21.46 12.50
C ILE A 27 0.97 20.11 12.14
N PHE A 28 2.25 19.90 12.44
CA PHE A 28 2.93 18.63 12.17
C PHE A 28 2.36 17.49 13.02
N GLN A 29 2.03 17.76 14.30
CA GLN A 29 1.39 16.77 15.16
C GLN A 29 -0.01 16.39 14.65
N GLU A 30 -0.79 17.39 14.22
CA GLU A 30 -2.16 17.16 13.75
C GLU A 30 -2.22 16.34 12.46
N ARG A 31 -1.17 16.40 11.63
CA ARG A 31 -1.01 15.55 10.43
C ARG A 31 -1.14 14.06 10.75
N PHE A 32 -0.61 13.61 11.88
CA PHE A 32 -0.67 12.20 12.29
C PHE A 32 -2.10 11.77 12.67
N ASN A 33 -2.86 12.65 13.32
CA ASN A 33 -4.23 12.38 13.75
C ASN A 33 -5.20 12.33 12.57
N THR A 34 -5.02 13.26 11.63
CA THR A 34 -6.01 13.53 10.59
C THR A 34 -5.67 12.82 9.28
N SER A 35 -4.46 13.02 8.76
CA SER A 35 -4.10 12.53 7.42
C SER A 35 -3.39 11.19 7.46
N GLU A 36 -2.28 11.07 8.17
CA GLU A 36 -1.42 9.88 8.06
C GLU A 36 -2.09 8.61 8.56
N ARG A 37 -2.97 8.70 9.56
CA ARG A 37 -3.78 7.54 10.01
C ARG A 37 -4.69 7.01 8.90
N VAL A 38 -5.34 7.90 8.14
CA VAL A 38 -6.20 7.51 7.02
C VAL A 38 -5.36 6.93 5.88
N PHE A 39 -4.26 7.58 5.51
CA PHE A 39 -3.34 7.07 4.47
C PHE A 39 -2.73 5.71 4.86
N ALA A 40 -2.38 5.51 6.13
CA ALA A 40 -1.90 4.23 6.63
C ALA A 40 -2.99 3.15 6.52
N TRP A 41 -4.24 3.49 6.84
CA TRP A 41 -5.37 2.57 6.64
C TRP A 41 -5.60 2.26 5.16
N GLU A 42 -5.52 3.26 4.28
CA GLU A 42 -5.66 3.09 2.83
C GLU A 42 -4.58 2.15 2.25
N ASP A 43 -3.32 2.32 2.65
CA ASP A 43 -2.22 1.44 2.21
C ASP A 43 -2.44 -0.01 2.65
N LYS A 44 -2.92 -0.21 3.89
CA LYS A 44 -3.27 -1.54 4.40
C LYS A 44 -4.46 -2.14 3.65
N PHE A 45 -5.49 -1.35 3.37
CA PHE A 45 -6.66 -1.81 2.62
C PHE A 45 -6.28 -2.21 1.19
N ARG A 46 -5.47 -1.41 0.50
CA ARG A 46 -4.96 -1.73 -0.85
C ARG A 46 -4.23 -3.08 -0.87
N ARG A 47 -3.42 -3.36 0.15
CA ARG A 47 -2.71 -4.64 0.27
C ARG A 47 -3.67 -5.82 0.45
N LEU A 48 -4.73 -5.65 1.25
CA LEU A 48 -5.76 -6.67 1.44
C LEU A 48 -6.53 -6.92 0.15
N LEU A 49 -6.89 -5.87 -0.58
CA LEU A 49 -7.61 -5.95 -1.84
C LEU A 49 -6.80 -6.70 -2.91
N LEU A 50 -5.52 -6.35 -3.08
CA LEU A 50 -4.63 -7.07 -4.01
C LEU A 50 -4.50 -8.56 -3.67
N ARG A 51 -4.42 -8.90 -2.38
CA ARG A 51 -4.37 -10.31 -1.95
C ARG A 51 -5.68 -11.02 -2.27
N PHE A 52 -6.82 -10.36 -2.03
CA PHE A 52 -8.14 -10.90 -2.35
C PHE A 52 -8.30 -11.15 -3.84
N GLU A 53 -7.95 -10.19 -4.70
CA GLU A 53 -7.99 -10.33 -6.15
C GLU A 53 -7.13 -11.50 -6.63
N ARG A 54 -5.90 -11.63 -6.11
CA ARG A 54 -5.01 -12.76 -6.45
C ARG A 54 -5.60 -14.10 -6.05
N ILE A 55 -6.17 -14.21 -4.85
CA ILE A 55 -6.82 -15.45 -4.39
C ILE A 55 -8.05 -15.77 -5.24
N SER A 56 -8.83 -14.75 -5.61
CA SER A 56 -9.98 -14.90 -6.49
C SER A 56 -9.58 -15.43 -7.87
N GLN A 57 -8.54 -14.86 -8.49
CA GLN A 57 -7.99 -15.35 -9.76
C GLN A 57 -7.51 -16.81 -9.67
N LEU A 58 -6.78 -17.15 -8.59
CA LEU A 58 -6.32 -18.52 -8.38
C LEU A 58 -7.49 -19.49 -8.22
N HIS A 59 -8.51 -19.12 -7.44
CA HIS A 59 -9.70 -19.93 -7.23
C HIS A 59 -10.47 -20.13 -8.55
N TYR A 60 -10.59 -19.09 -9.37
CA TYR A 60 -11.19 -19.18 -10.70
C TYR A 60 -10.40 -20.11 -11.63
N ALA A 61 -9.07 -20.00 -11.65
CA ALA A 61 -8.21 -20.88 -12.46
C ALA A 61 -8.36 -22.35 -12.04
N LEU A 62 -8.44 -22.64 -10.74
CA LEU A 62 -8.65 -23.99 -10.23
C LEU A 62 -10.03 -24.56 -10.60
N LYS A 63 -11.09 -23.74 -10.57
CA LYS A 63 -12.41 -24.16 -11.05
C LYS A 63 -12.38 -24.50 -12.53
N SER A 64 -11.76 -23.64 -13.34
CA SER A 64 -11.61 -23.88 -14.77
C SER A 64 -10.85 -25.17 -15.05
N LEU A 65 -9.72 -25.40 -14.36
CA LEU A 65 -8.95 -26.65 -14.46
C LEU A 65 -9.83 -27.88 -14.14
N ALA A 66 -10.60 -27.82 -13.05
CA ALA A 66 -11.48 -28.91 -12.64
C ALA A 66 -12.54 -29.21 -13.72
N TYR A 67 -13.17 -28.17 -14.30
CA TYR A 67 -14.11 -28.36 -15.40
C TYR A 67 -13.45 -28.98 -16.62
N THR A 68 -12.23 -28.55 -16.98
CA THR A 68 -11.47 -29.15 -18.08
C THR A 68 -11.16 -30.63 -17.81
N MET A 69 -10.77 -30.98 -16.58
CA MET A 69 -10.48 -32.37 -16.21
C MET A 69 -11.74 -33.25 -16.25
N ILE A 70 -12.88 -32.73 -15.82
CA ILE A 70 -14.17 -33.43 -15.91
C ILE A 70 -14.54 -33.68 -17.37
N ASN A 71 -14.45 -32.66 -18.22
CA ASN A 71 -14.74 -32.80 -19.64
C ASN A 71 -13.78 -33.76 -20.35
N LEU A 72 -12.48 -33.68 -20.02
CA LEU A 72 -11.46 -34.58 -20.57
C LEU A 72 -11.72 -36.03 -20.15
N ARG A 73 -12.12 -36.26 -18.89
CA ARG A 73 -12.51 -37.60 -18.42
C ARG A 73 -13.66 -38.16 -19.25
N HIS A 74 -14.70 -37.37 -19.51
CA HIS A 74 -15.83 -37.81 -20.34
C HIS A 74 -15.38 -38.12 -21.77
N PHE A 75 -14.52 -37.28 -22.35
CA PHE A 75 -14.00 -37.50 -23.71
C PHE A 75 -13.13 -38.76 -23.82
N CYS A 76 -12.24 -39.02 -22.87
CA CYS A 76 -11.35 -40.18 -22.89
C CYS A 76 -12.02 -41.51 -22.49
N GLN A 77 -13.26 -41.47 -21.98
CA GLN A 77 -14.05 -42.67 -21.66
C GLN A 77 -14.96 -43.13 -22.80
N SER A 78 -15.11 -42.32 -23.85
CA SER A 78 -15.67 -42.69 -25.16
C SER A 78 -14.59 -43.19 -26.12
#